data_AF-A0A101RNF6-F1
#
_entry.id   AF-A0A101RNF6-F1
#
_cell.length_a   1.000
_cell.length_b   1.000
_cell.length_c   1.000
_cell.angle_alpha   90.00
_cell.angle_beta   90.00
_cell.angle_gamma   90.00
#
_symmetry.space_group_name_H-M   'P 1'
#
loop_
_entity.id
_entity.type
_entity.pdbx_description
1 polymer ?
#
loop_
_entity_poly.entity_id
_entity_poly.type
_entity_poly.pdbx_seq_one_letter_code
_entity_poly.pdbx_strand_id
1 'polypeptide(L)'
;MTDSRWARALAMLRAQRRAVRSSAERVEECWALGGSATSPDRARRTIAAALSYACEADLLRSAAVLLRAHLADRSPSLRRSAAAIWPRPLRAAWKEYALDQRGGMWRTIRGLDDLPEKVRAAAGDEPLLVEIVAQLEGLHASRDGHRNRGKLYEKYIPSPGAALLEGRSAPTLFGFPKGHWVNLRFASGTGLRIQPDRMAEVRQMECDEQAVGERALAFADAVLEFLEHHHGPAAVEVPRPRGAARWIGREDELVSYRPPWPRKLRPEQAVTMVGLSMLGLALAAVPWTIAYKSRFLVEHPKLSVLAWAAAIAIAAAAVARIGLRALQLPGRGAAAPGVVAAVAAVIVWQVQGPVVEHFYPGDAYERFQRQYTDGCLAAGPYRIDAVQSHIEDEVLVVRPISGDPVLRLGPAREAGTDPLRPLDRSTRTVLEQYGC
;
A
#
# COMPACT_ATOMS: atom_id res chain seq x y z
N MET A 1 14.20 -6.02 46.62
CA MET A 1 13.62 -5.05 45.64
C MET A 1 13.35 -5.66 44.25
N THR A 2 13.79 -6.90 43.97
CA THR A 2 13.61 -7.64 42.70
C THR A 2 12.19 -8.18 42.49
N ASP A 3 11.51 -8.56 43.56
CA ASP A 3 10.22 -9.28 43.51
C ASP A 3 9.06 -8.41 42.98
N SER A 4 9.11 -7.10 43.22
CA SER A 4 8.08 -6.16 42.74
C SER A 4 8.07 -6.01 41.21
N ARG A 5 9.22 -6.19 40.54
CA ARG A 5 9.31 -6.14 39.08
C ARG A 5 8.78 -7.41 38.44
N TRP A 6 9.09 -8.56 39.01
CA TRP A 6 8.55 -9.85 38.57
C TRP A 6 7.03 -9.92 38.77
N ALA A 7 6.51 -9.54 39.94
CA ALA A 7 5.08 -9.50 40.20
C ALA A 7 4.32 -8.64 39.16
N ARG A 8 4.87 -7.47 38.79
CA ARG A 8 4.29 -6.60 37.76
C ARG A 8 4.41 -7.20 36.34
N ALA A 9 5.52 -7.84 36.03
CA ALA A 9 5.72 -8.52 34.75
C ALA A 9 4.73 -9.69 34.57
N LEU A 10 4.53 -10.51 35.60
CA LEU A 10 3.55 -11.59 35.59
C LEU A 10 2.13 -11.05 35.47
N ALA A 11 1.81 -9.93 36.12
CA ALA A 11 0.49 -9.29 36.00
C ALA A 11 0.22 -8.81 34.56
N MET A 12 1.24 -8.29 33.88
CA MET A 12 1.15 -7.94 32.46
C MET A 12 0.96 -9.16 31.56
N LEU A 13 1.63 -10.29 31.84
CA LEU A 13 1.46 -11.51 31.06
C LEU A 13 0.05 -12.09 31.25
N ARG A 14 -0.45 -12.14 32.49
CA ARG A 14 -1.86 -12.50 32.81
C ARG A 14 -2.86 -11.61 32.09
N ALA A 15 -2.62 -10.30 32.05
CA ALA A 15 -3.49 -9.36 31.33
C ALA A 15 -3.51 -9.63 29.81
N GLN A 16 -2.35 -9.96 29.22
CA GLN A 16 -2.27 -10.36 27.81
C GLN A 16 -3.01 -11.68 27.55
N ARG A 17 -2.89 -12.67 28.43
CA ARG A 17 -3.63 -13.94 28.35
C ARG A 17 -5.14 -13.70 28.35
N ARG A 18 -5.63 -12.86 29.26
CA ARG A 18 -7.06 -12.45 29.30
C ARG A 18 -7.48 -11.73 28.02
N ALA A 19 -6.62 -10.87 27.48
CA ALA A 19 -6.89 -10.17 26.23
C ALA A 19 -7.02 -11.13 25.05
N VAL A 20 -6.21 -12.19 24.96
CA VAL A 20 -6.34 -13.22 23.91
C VAL A 20 -7.68 -13.94 24.01
N ARG A 21 -8.09 -14.36 25.22
CA ARG A 21 -9.41 -14.99 25.44
C ARG A 21 -10.55 -14.05 25.05
N SER A 22 -10.51 -12.81 25.51
CA SER A 22 -11.50 -11.79 25.17
C SER A 22 -11.54 -11.50 23.67
N SER A 23 -10.39 -11.51 22.97
CA SER A 23 -10.39 -11.36 21.51
C SER A 23 -10.95 -12.57 20.78
N ALA A 24 -10.74 -13.79 21.29
CA ALA A 24 -11.31 -15.01 20.72
C ALA A 24 -12.84 -15.04 20.89
N GLU A 25 -13.33 -14.77 22.10
CA GLU A 25 -14.77 -14.59 22.38
C GLU A 25 -15.37 -13.53 21.46
N ARG A 26 -14.66 -12.41 21.25
CA ARG A 26 -15.10 -11.34 20.37
C ARG A 26 -15.17 -11.76 18.90
N VAL A 27 -14.26 -12.62 18.45
CA VAL A 27 -14.33 -13.23 17.11
C VAL A 27 -15.57 -14.11 17.03
N GLU A 28 -15.80 -15.00 18.00
CA GLU A 28 -16.99 -15.87 18.02
C GLU A 28 -18.29 -15.05 18.01
N GLU A 29 -18.41 -14.01 18.82
CA GLU A 29 -19.55 -13.08 18.81
C GLU A 29 -19.77 -12.47 17.42
N CYS A 30 -18.71 -11.98 16.79
CA CYS A 30 -18.79 -11.38 15.45
C CYS A 30 -19.24 -12.42 14.39
N TRP A 31 -18.93 -13.69 14.58
CA TRP A 31 -19.33 -14.79 13.69
C TRP A 31 -20.75 -15.29 13.98
N ALA A 32 -21.12 -15.41 15.25
CA ALA A 32 -22.45 -15.82 15.72
C ALA A 32 -23.55 -14.81 15.34
N LEU A 33 -23.22 -13.52 15.27
CA LEU A 33 -24.15 -12.46 14.90
C LEU A 33 -24.72 -12.55 13.48
N GLY A 34 -24.34 -13.54 12.66
CA GLY A 34 -25.18 -14.07 11.56
C GLY A 34 -25.68 -13.08 10.49
N GLY A 35 -25.20 -11.84 10.49
CA GLY A 35 -25.70 -10.78 9.61
C GLY A 35 -25.40 -11.09 8.15
N SER A 36 -26.39 -10.83 7.30
CA SER A 36 -26.32 -10.94 5.83
C SER A 36 -24.99 -10.40 5.30
N ALA A 37 -24.50 -10.96 4.18
CA ALA A 37 -23.22 -10.67 3.53
C ALA A 37 -23.07 -9.20 3.03
N THR A 38 -23.31 -8.23 3.89
CA THR A 38 -23.04 -6.83 3.69
C THR A 38 -21.58 -6.55 4.06
N SER A 39 -20.96 -5.60 3.35
CA SER A 39 -19.55 -5.23 3.52
C SER A 39 -19.13 -4.85 4.96
N PRO A 40 -19.94 -4.19 5.81
CA PRO A 40 -19.49 -3.76 7.14
C PRO A 40 -19.31 -4.92 8.13
N ASP A 41 -20.21 -5.90 8.14
CA ASP A 41 -20.12 -7.05 9.06
C ASP A 41 -18.90 -7.93 8.73
N ARG A 42 -18.61 -8.12 7.43
CA ARG A 42 -17.40 -8.81 6.98
C ARG A 42 -16.12 -8.05 7.36
N ALA A 43 -16.13 -6.72 7.24
CA ALA A 43 -14.98 -5.90 7.63
C ALA A 43 -14.72 -5.99 9.14
N ARG A 44 -15.77 -5.97 9.96
CA ARG A 44 -15.68 -6.12 11.41
C ARG A 44 -15.13 -7.50 11.80
N ARG A 45 -15.68 -8.58 11.24
CA ARG A 45 -15.18 -9.97 11.46
C ARG A 45 -13.70 -10.12 11.11
N THR A 46 -13.29 -9.62 9.95
CA THR A 46 -11.88 -9.73 9.50
C THR A 46 -10.93 -8.89 10.36
N ILE A 47 -11.38 -7.75 10.89
CA ILE A 47 -10.58 -6.95 11.83
C ILE A 47 -10.51 -7.61 13.20
N ALA A 48 -11.61 -8.16 13.72
CA ALA A 48 -11.61 -8.91 14.97
C ALA A 48 -10.65 -10.10 14.91
N ALA A 49 -10.66 -10.87 13.82
CA ALA A 49 -9.72 -11.96 13.60
C ALA A 49 -8.26 -11.48 13.54
N ALA A 50 -7.98 -10.41 12.79
CA ALA A 50 -6.64 -9.81 12.71
C ALA A 50 -6.13 -9.32 14.07
N LEU A 51 -7.02 -8.77 14.91
CA LEU A 51 -6.70 -8.36 16.28
C LEU A 51 -6.41 -9.58 17.17
N SER A 52 -7.22 -10.65 17.08
CA SER A 52 -6.99 -11.88 17.84
C SER A 52 -5.61 -12.45 17.56
N TYR A 53 -5.26 -12.61 16.28
CA TYR A 53 -3.93 -13.13 15.91
C TYR A 53 -2.79 -12.22 16.37
N ALA A 54 -2.98 -10.90 16.32
CA ALA A 54 -1.98 -9.96 16.84
C ALA A 54 -1.83 -10.06 18.38
N CYS A 55 -2.93 -10.27 19.11
CA CYS A 55 -2.92 -10.50 20.55
C CYS A 55 -2.20 -11.80 20.91
N GLU A 56 -2.48 -12.89 20.19
CA GLU A 56 -1.79 -14.18 20.38
C GLU A 56 -0.28 -14.03 20.15
N ALA A 57 0.13 -13.33 19.08
CA ALA A 57 1.53 -13.12 18.76
C ALA A 57 2.24 -12.25 19.83
N ASP A 58 1.54 -11.26 20.39
CA ASP A 58 2.03 -10.42 21.48
C ASP A 58 2.15 -11.18 22.81
N LEU A 59 1.21 -12.10 23.09
CA LEU A 59 1.27 -13.00 24.25
C LEU A 59 2.50 -13.90 24.14
N LEU A 60 2.67 -14.59 23.02
CA LEU A 60 3.80 -15.48 22.76
C LEU A 60 5.15 -14.75 22.91
N ARG A 61 5.26 -13.57 22.30
CA ARG A 61 6.48 -12.74 22.40
C ARG A 61 6.76 -12.33 23.85
N SER A 62 5.72 -12.00 24.61
CA SER A 62 5.85 -11.57 26.00
C SER A 62 6.25 -12.71 26.92
N ALA A 63 5.66 -13.89 26.77
CA ALA A 63 6.06 -15.10 27.48
C ALA A 63 7.53 -15.45 27.20
N ALA A 64 7.92 -15.45 25.92
CA ALA A 64 9.29 -15.75 25.52
C ALA A 64 10.34 -14.76 26.06
N VAL A 65 10.01 -13.46 26.13
CA VAL A 65 10.89 -12.44 26.72
C VAL A 65 11.07 -12.66 28.23
N LEU A 66 10.01 -13.04 28.94
CA LEU A 66 10.12 -13.32 30.38
C LEU A 66 10.87 -14.61 30.67
N LEU A 67 10.60 -15.67 29.92
CA LEU A 67 11.33 -16.92 30.02
C LEU A 67 12.84 -16.69 29.81
N ARG A 68 13.22 -15.94 28.77
CA ARG A 68 14.63 -15.58 28.55
C ARG A 68 15.23 -14.74 29.67
N ALA A 69 14.46 -13.82 30.24
CA ALA A 69 14.95 -13.00 31.35
C ALA A 69 15.24 -13.88 32.58
N HIS A 70 14.36 -14.83 32.88
CA HIS A 70 14.55 -15.78 33.96
C HIS A 70 15.74 -16.70 33.72
N LEU A 71 15.82 -17.36 32.54
CA LEU A 71 16.94 -18.26 32.19
C LEU A 71 18.31 -17.56 32.16
N ALA A 72 18.34 -16.23 32.07
CA ALA A 72 19.56 -15.44 32.09
C ALA A 72 19.85 -14.80 33.46
N ASP A 73 19.05 -15.11 34.49
CA ASP A 73 19.08 -14.48 35.83
C ASP A 73 18.99 -12.95 35.78
N ARG A 74 18.17 -12.41 34.87
CA ARG A 74 17.99 -10.97 34.67
C ARG A 74 16.62 -10.51 35.16
N SER A 75 16.57 -9.25 35.59
CA SER A 75 15.31 -8.56 35.85
C SER A 75 14.46 -8.45 34.58
N PRO A 76 13.13 -8.64 34.67
CA PRO A 76 12.26 -8.60 33.50
C PRO A 76 12.11 -7.18 32.97
N SER A 77 12.03 -7.04 31.65
CA SER A 77 11.76 -5.76 31.01
C SER A 77 10.25 -5.43 31.07
N LEU A 78 9.92 -4.22 31.54
CA LEU A 78 8.53 -3.72 31.58
C LEU A 78 8.08 -3.08 30.25
N ARG A 79 9.04 -2.75 29.37
CA ARG A 79 8.78 -2.31 27.99
C ARG A 79 8.79 -3.52 27.07
N ARG A 80 7.63 -4.13 26.87
CA ARG A 80 7.44 -5.22 25.92
C ARG A 80 7.03 -4.68 24.56
N SER A 81 7.60 -5.23 23.50
CA SER A 81 7.19 -4.96 22.12
C SER A 81 5.80 -5.54 21.88
N ALA A 82 4.82 -4.66 21.69
CA ALA A 82 3.46 -5.02 21.30
C ALA A 82 3.24 -4.65 19.83
N ALA A 83 2.39 -5.39 19.13
CA ALA A 83 2.05 -5.15 17.73
C ALA A 83 1.43 -3.76 17.59
N ALA A 84 2.10 -2.89 16.83
CA ALA A 84 1.59 -1.58 16.50
C ALA A 84 0.56 -1.73 15.37
N ILE A 85 -0.66 -1.26 15.61
CA ILE A 85 -1.64 -1.09 14.53
C ILE A 85 -1.21 0.10 13.68
N TRP A 86 -1.11 -0.11 12.37
CA TRP A 86 -0.66 0.90 11.43
C TRP A 86 -1.67 2.06 11.31
N PRO A 87 -1.21 3.28 10.97
CA PRO A 87 -2.08 4.44 10.83
C PRO A 87 -3.13 4.23 9.72
N ARG A 88 -4.22 5.01 9.77
CA ARG A 88 -5.39 4.90 8.88
C ARG A 88 -5.09 4.62 7.39
N PRO A 89 -4.13 5.31 6.70
CA PRO A 89 -3.89 5.03 5.28
C PRO A 89 -3.37 3.63 4.98
N LEU A 90 -2.69 2.98 5.94
CA LEU A 90 -2.05 1.67 5.76
C LEU A 90 -2.80 0.54 6.47
N ARG A 91 -3.96 0.82 7.08
CA ARG A 91 -4.68 -0.13 7.92
C ARG A 91 -5.23 -1.34 7.15
N ALA A 92 -5.61 -1.15 5.88
CA ALA A 92 -6.03 -2.26 5.02
C ALA A 92 -4.88 -3.24 4.76
N ALA A 93 -3.70 -2.71 4.41
CA ALA A 93 -2.49 -3.50 4.24
C ALA A 93 -2.05 -4.18 5.55
N TRP A 94 -2.15 -3.49 6.69
CA TRP A 94 -1.91 -4.09 8.00
C TRP A 94 -2.86 -5.26 8.28
N LYS A 95 -4.15 -5.10 7.99
CA LYS A 95 -5.16 -6.15 8.20
C LYS A 95 -4.86 -7.38 7.33
N GLU A 96 -4.60 -7.18 6.05
CA GLU A 96 -4.22 -8.27 5.13
C GLU A 96 -2.94 -8.96 5.61
N TYR A 97 -1.91 -8.17 5.93
CA TYR A 97 -0.67 -8.70 6.51
C TYR A 97 -0.91 -9.49 7.80
N ALA A 98 -1.77 -8.99 8.70
CA ALA A 98 -2.09 -9.64 9.96
C ALA A 98 -2.94 -10.92 9.76
N LEU A 99 -3.75 -11.03 8.72
CA LEU A 99 -4.46 -12.27 8.42
C LEU A 99 -3.51 -13.30 7.79
N ASP A 100 -2.76 -12.89 6.76
CA ASP A 100 -1.87 -13.78 6.01
C ASP A 100 -0.73 -14.32 6.88
N GLN A 101 -0.17 -13.48 7.76
CA GLN A 101 0.93 -13.86 8.64
C GLN A 101 0.47 -14.27 10.04
N ARG A 102 -0.84 -14.51 10.24
CA ARG A 102 -1.47 -14.76 11.55
C ARG A 102 -0.93 -13.82 12.63
N GLY A 103 -1.05 -12.52 12.42
CA GLY A 103 -0.66 -11.49 13.39
C GLY A 103 0.85 -11.34 13.58
N GLY A 104 1.66 -12.00 12.75
CA GLY A 104 3.10 -12.13 12.92
C GLY A 104 3.51 -13.33 13.77
N MET A 105 2.59 -14.26 14.06
CA MET A 105 2.84 -15.48 14.84
C MET A 105 4.03 -16.27 14.30
N TRP A 106 4.08 -16.49 12.98
CA TRP A 106 5.16 -17.26 12.35
C TRP A 106 6.55 -16.62 12.53
N ARG A 107 6.61 -15.28 12.52
CA ARG A 107 7.84 -14.55 12.82
C ARG A 107 8.18 -14.65 14.30
N THR A 108 7.19 -14.59 15.19
CA THR A 108 7.40 -14.75 16.63
C THR A 108 7.92 -16.14 16.95
N ILE A 109 7.35 -17.22 16.40
CA ILE A 109 7.81 -18.61 16.58
C ILE A 109 9.25 -18.78 16.06
N ARG A 110 9.60 -18.17 14.93
CA ARG A 110 11.00 -18.12 14.47
C ARG A 110 11.92 -17.42 15.45
N GLY A 111 11.44 -16.40 16.14
CA GLY A 111 12.15 -15.79 17.25
C GLY A 111 12.31 -16.70 18.47
N LEU A 112 11.85 -17.95 18.48
CA LEU A 112 11.98 -18.92 19.59
C LEU A 112 12.96 -20.06 19.29
N ASP A 113 13.60 -20.09 18.11
CA ASP A 113 14.43 -21.21 17.67
C ASP A 113 15.56 -21.56 18.67
N ASP A 114 16.05 -20.60 19.44
CA ASP A 114 17.10 -20.77 20.44
C ASP A 114 16.61 -21.24 21.83
N LEU A 115 15.30 -21.20 22.08
CA LEU A 115 14.75 -21.48 23.41
C LEU A 115 14.74 -22.97 23.79
N PRO A 116 14.39 -23.94 22.93
CA PRO A 116 14.31 -25.33 23.34
C PRO A 116 15.63 -25.84 23.94
N GLU A 117 16.76 -25.53 23.32
CA GLU A 117 18.08 -25.94 23.81
C GLU A 117 18.43 -25.26 25.14
N LYS A 118 18.15 -23.96 25.27
CA LYS A 118 18.39 -23.21 26.52
C LYS A 118 17.52 -23.72 27.66
N VAL A 119 16.26 -24.03 27.38
CA VAL A 119 15.34 -24.59 28.38
C VAL A 119 15.81 -25.98 28.78
N ARG A 120 16.17 -26.86 27.83
CA ARG A 120 16.70 -28.20 28.16
C ARG A 120 17.98 -28.14 28.98
N ALA A 121 18.88 -27.21 28.68
CA ALA A 121 20.10 -27.01 29.45
C ALA A 121 19.82 -26.56 30.90
N ALA A 122 18.75 -25.79 31.11
CA ALA A 122 18.29 -25.35 32.43
C ALA A 122 17.33 -26.34 33.10
N ALA A 123 16.75 -27.28 32.36
CA ALA A 123 15.62 -28.10 32.79
C ALA A 123 15.96 -28.97 34.00
N GLY A 124 17.17 -29.54 34.06
CA GLY A 124 17.51 -30.52 35.10
C GLY A 124 16.39 -31.56 35.26
N ASP A 125 15.90 -31.73 36.49
CA ASP A 125 14.74 -32.58 36.83
C ASP A 125 13.42 -31.79 37.00
N GLU A 126 13.36 -30.53 36.57
CA GLU A 126 12.20 -29.66 36.81
C GLU A 126 11.04 -29.94 35.81
N PRO A 127 9.89 -30.45 36.28
CA PRO A 127 8.80 -30.91 35.41
C PRO A 127 8.14 -29.76 34.62
N LEU A 128 8.12 -28.54 35.17
CA LEU A 128 7.54 -27.37 34.51
C LEU A 128 8.36 -26.93 33.28
N LEU A 129 9.68 -27.12 33.31
CA LEU A 129 10.54 -26.83 32.16
C LEU A 129 10.38 -27.89 31.05
N VAL A 130 10.13 -29.15 31.42
CA VAL A 130 9.80 -30.21 30.44
C VAL A 130 8.52 -29.88 29.68
N GLU A 131 7.48 -29.42 30.38
CA GLU A 131 6.22 -28.98 29.76
C GLU A 131 6.46 -27.80 28.80
N ILE A 132 7.25 -26.81 29.20
CA ILE A 132 7.62 -25.68 28.34
C ILE A 132 8.33 -26.16 27.05
N VAL A 133 9.23 -27.15 27.15
CA VAL A 133 9.90 -27.73 25.97
C VAL A 133 8.88 -28.41 25.05
N ALA A 134 7.96 -29.21 25.59
CA ALA A 134 6.92 -29.86 24.80
C ALA A 134 6.05 -28.85 24.04
N GLN A 135 5.65 -27.75 24.70
CA GLN A 135 4.88 -26.68 24.06
C GLN A 135 5.69 -25.93 22.99
N LEU A 136 6.99 -25.71 23.20
CA LEU A 136 7.88 -25.12 22.19
C LEU A 136 8.02 -26.02 20.95
N GLU A 137 8.19 -27.32 21.15
CA GLU A 137 8.25 -28.29 20.05
C GLU A 137 6.94 -28.33 19.26
N GLY A 138 5.79 -28.28 19.94
CA GLY A 138 4.48 -28.16 19.31
C GLY A 138 4.35 -26.89 18.45
N LEU A 139 4.86 -25.75 18.93
CA LEU A 139 4.88 -24.50 18.16
C LEU A 139 5.80 -24.60 16.92
N HIS A 140 6.95 -25.25 17.06
CA HIS A 140 7.85 -25.52 15.92
C HIS A 140 7.20 -26.45 14.90
N ALA A 141 6.50 -27.50 15.34
CA ALA A 141 5.73 -28.39 14.46
C ALA A 141 4.65 -27.61 13.69
N SER A 142 3.91 -26.71 14.34
CA SER A 142 2.93 -25.83 13.67
C SER A 142 3.57 -24.94 12.59
N ARG A 143 4.74 -24.37 12.88
CA ARG A 143 5.48 -23.55 11.90
C ARG A 143 5.99 -24.39 10.73
N ASP A 144 6.50 -25.58 11.02
CA ASP A 144 7.02 -26.47 9.99
C ASP A 144 5.90 -27.00 9.09
N GLY A 145 4.73 -27.28 9.65
CA GLY A 145 3.49 -27.54 8.90
C GLY A 145 3.15 -26.38 7.97
N HIS A 146 3.10 -25.15 8.49
CA HIS A 146 2.84 -23.94 7.70
C HIS A 146 3.84 -23.77 6.52
N ARG A 147 5.14 -23.99 6.77
CA ARG A 147 6.19 -23.82 5.76
C ARG A 147 6.25 -24.93 4.72
N ASN A 148 6.00 -26.17 5.14
CA ASN A 148 6.22 -27.34 4.29
C ASN A 148 4.95 -27.83 3.59
N ARG A 149 3.76 -27.30 3.91
CA ARG A 149 2.49 -27.66 3.24
C ARG A 149 2.57 -27.57 1.71
N GLY A 150 3.22 -26.53 1.17
CA GLY A 150 3.41 -26.39 -0.27
C GLY A 150 4.23 -27.52 -0.92
N LYS A 151 5.11 -28.17 -0.17
CA LYS A 151 5.95 -29.29 -0.62
C LYS A 151 5.19 -30.63 -0.71
N LEU A 152 3.96 -30.67 -0.20
CA LEU A 152 3.09 -31.85 -0.26
C LEU A 152 2.27 -31.91 -1.55
N TYR A 153 2.25 -30.83 -2.32
CA TYR A 153 1.62 -30.81 -3.62
C TYR A 153 2.50 -31.48 -4.68
N GLU A 154 1.87 -32.02 -5.71
CA GLU A 154 2.51 -32.43 -6.95
C GLU A 154 1.71 -31.89 -8.14
N LYS A 155 2.40 -31.65 -9.24
CA LYS A 155 1.76 -31.44 -10.53
C LYS A 155 1.32 -32.80 -11.07
N TYR A 156 0.14 -32.87 -11.66
CA TYR A 156 -0.40 -34.12 -12.21
C TYR A 156 -1.06 -33.91 -13.57
N ILE A 157 -1.17 -35.01 -14.33
CA ILE A 157 -1.85 -35.07 -15.62
C ILE A 157 -3.22 -35.71 -15.35
N PRO A 158 -4.33 -34.95 -15.45
CA PRO A 158 -5.66 -35.50 -15.24
C PRO A 158 -5.98 -36.58 -16.26
N SER A 159 -6.67 -37.65 -15.84
CA SER A 159 -7.20 -38.64 -16.76
C SER A 159 -8.45 -38.08 -17.47
N PRO A 160 -8.59 -38.23 -18.80
CA PRO A 160 -9.77 -37.76 -19.50
C PRO A 160 -11.04 -38.49 -19.01
N GLY A 161 -12.06 -37.74 -18.62
CA GLY A 161 -13.35 -38.28 -18.13
C GLY A 161 -13.36 -38.76 -16.67
N ALA A 162 -12.26 -38.59 -15.94
CA ALA A 162 -12.11 -39.03 -14.56
C ALA A 162 -12.49 -37.94 -13.54
N ALA A 163 -12.71 -38.30 -12.27
CA ALA A 163 -13.05 -37.34 -11.23
C ALA A 163 -11.92 -36.31 -11.00
N LEU A 164 -12.28 -35.12 -10.49
CA LEU A 164 -11.30 -34.14 -10.01
C LEU A 164 -10.36 -34.85 -9.01
N LEU A 165 -9.04 -34.80 -9.28
CA LEU A 165 -7.91 -35.46 -8.57
C LEU A 165 -7.48 -36.84 -9.09
N GLU A 166 -8.21 -37.46 -10.03
CA GLU A 166 -7.79 -38.71 -10.67
C GLU A 166 -6.83 -38.45 -11.85
N GLY A 167 -5.74 -39.22 -11.92
CA GLY A 167 -4.69 -39.05 -12.90
C GLY A 167 -3.32 -39.50 -12.42
N ARG A 168 -2.33 -39.42 -13.31
CA ARG A 168 -0.94 -39.80 -13.01
C ARG A 168 -0.11 -38.57 -12.62
N SER A 169 0.85 -38.74 -11.72
CA SER A 169 1.80 -37.69 -11.36
C SER A 169 2.58 -37.23 -12.60
N ALA A 170 2.82 -35.92 -12.70
CA ALA A 170 3.69 -35.35 -13.72
C ALA A 170 5.13 -35.87 -13.55
N PRO A 171 5.86 -36.17 -14.64
CA PRO A 171 7.30 -36.35 -14.58
C PRO A 171 7.96 -35.14 -13.93
N THR A 172 8.87 -35.38 -12.99
CA THR A 172 9.64 -34.30 -12.34
C THR A 172 10.77 -33.85 -13.26
N LEU A 173 11.09 -32.56 -13.19
CA LEU A 173 12.30 -32.00 -13.79
C LEU A 173 13.52 -32.51 -13.03
N PHE A 174 14.60 -32.78 -13.77
CA PHE A 174 15.83 -33.37 -13.23
C PHE A 174 16.36 -32.59 -12.02
N GLY A 175 16.70 -33.30 -10.95
CA GLY A 175 17.26 -32.74 -9.73
C GLY A 175 16.24 -32.09 -8.76
N PHE A 176 14.95 -32.05 -9.08
CA PHE A 176 13.93 -31.45 -8.23
C PHE A 176 12.89 -32.46 -7.74
N PRO A 177 12.56 -32.52 -6.44
CA PRO A 177 11.49 -33.38 -5.92
C PRO A 177 10.10 -32.87 -6.33
N LYS A 178 9.08 -33.74 -6.30
CA LYS A 178 7.70 -33.45 -6.78
C LYS A 178 7.08 -32.15 -6.22
N GLY A 179 7.27 -31.87 -4.93
CA GLY A 179 6.76 -30.67 -4.26
C GLY A 179 7.68 -29.45 -4.32
N HIS A 180 8.78 -29.52 -5.08
CA HIS A 180 9.64 -28.35 -5.29
C HIS A 180 8.92 -27.32 -6.16
N TRP A 181 9.06 -26.03 -5.84
CA TRP A 181 8.40 -24.95 -6.56
C TRP A 181 8.67 -24.96 -8.08
N VAL A 182 9.86 -25.41 -8.50
CA VAL A 182 10.22 -25.60 -9.90
C VAL A 182 9.31 -26.62 -10.58
N ASN A 183 9.06 -27.77 -9.95
CA ASN A 183 8.17 -28.78 -10.51
C ASN A 183 6.70 -28.32 -10.49
N LEU A 184 6.26 -27.67 -9.42
CA LEU A 184 4.89 -27.15 -9.33
C LEU A 184 4.60 -26.12 -10.42
N ARG A 185 5.60 -25.36 -10.86
CA ARG A 185 5.44 -24.33 -11.89
C ARG A 185 5.68 -24.86 -13.30
N PHE A 186 6.76 -25.63 -13.51
CA PHE A 186 7.28 -25.95 -14.85
C PHE A 186 7.13 -27.40 -15.28
N ALA A 187 6.81 -28.36 -14.39
CA ALA A 187 6.64 -29.76 -14.81
C ALA A 187 5.45 -29.93 -15.77
N SER A 188 5.44 -31.02 -16.53
CA SER A 188 4.39 -31.31 -17.52
C SER A 188 3.11 -31.79 -16.83
N GLY A 189 2.06 -30.97 -16.85
CA GLY A 189 0.78 -31.27 -16.24
C GLY A 189 -0.09 -30.03 -16.19
N THR A 190 -1.40 -30.23 -16.08
CA THR A 190 -2.38 -29.14 -16.01
C THR A 190 -3.07 -29.07 -14.66
N GLY A 191 -3.03 -30.15 -13.89
CA GLY A 191 -3.61 -30.22 -12.56
C GLY A 191 -2.59 -30.04 -11.43
N LEU A 192 -3.05 -29.50 -10.30
CA LEU A 192 -2.33 -29.45 -9.04
C LEU A 192 -3.12 -30.27 -8.00
N ARG A 193 -2.47 -31.23 -7.34
CA ARG A 193 -3.09 -32.02 -6.27
C ARG A 193 -2.11 -32.29 -5.13
N ILE A 194 -2.62 -32.73 -4.00
CA ILE A 194 -1.80 -33.27 -2.91
C ILE A 194 -1.25 -34.64 -3.34
N GLN A 195 0.00 -34.94 -2.98
CA GLN A 195 0.61 -36.26 -3.18
C GLN A 195 -0.27 -37.33 -2.49
N PRO A 196 -0.83 -38.31 -3.23
CA PRO A 196 -1.86 -39.21 -2.70
C PRO A 196 -1.43 -39.99 -1.45
N ASP A 197 -0.15 -40.38 -1.39
CA ASP A 197 0.51 -41.08 -0.28
C ASP A 197 0.74 -40.19 0.96
N ARG A 198 0.59 -38.87 0.83
CA ARG A 198 0.87 -37.88 1.88
C ARG A 198 -0.38 -37.14 2.36
N MET A 199 -1.57 -37.64 2.02
CA MET A 199 -2.84 -37.06 2.47
C MET A 199 -2.97 -37.02 4.00
N ALA A 200 -2.47 -38.06 4.69
CA ALA A 200 -2.46 -38.08 6.15
C ALA A 200 -1.54 -37.00 6.74
N GLU A 201 -0.38 -36.79 6.12
CA GLU A 201 0.57 -35.74 6.50
C GLU A 201 0.00 -34.34 6.26
N VAL A 202 -0.70 -34.11 5.14
CA VAL A 202 -1.41 -32.83 4.92
C VAL A 202 -2.44 -32.58 6.01
N ARG A 203 -3.27 -33.58 6.33
CA ARG A 203 -4.28 -33.43 7.38
C ARG A 203 -3.64 -33.10 8.73
N GLN A 204 -2.56 -33.79 9.08
CA GLN A 204 -1.81 -33.51 10.31
C GLN A 204 -1.24 -32.08 10.29
N MET A 205 -0.62 -31.65 9.19
CA MET A 205 -0.08 -30.29 9.06
C MET A 205 -1.17 -29.22 9.09
N GLU A 206 -2.35 -29.47 8.52
CA GLU A 206 -3.50 -28.56 8.59
C GLU A 206 -4.01 -28.44 10.02
N CYS A 207 -4.15 -29.57 10.74
CA CYS A 207 -4.47 -29.57 12.16
C CYS A 207 -3.40 -28.81 12.97
N ASP A 208 -2.11 -29.06 12.73
CA ASP A 208 -1.00 -28.39 13.40
C ASP A 208 -0.98 -26.89 13.12
N GLU A 209 -1.26 -26.49 11.87
CA GLU A 209 -1.36 -25.09 11.47
C GLU A 209 -2.54 -24.44 12.20
N GLN A 210 -3.71 -25.08 12.23
CA GLN A 210 -4.91 -24.56 12.92
C GLN A 210 -4.70 -24.46 14.44
N ALA A 211 -4.03 -25.43 15.05
CA ALA A 211 -3.76 -25.49 16.49
C ALA A 211 -2.73 -24.46 16.99
N VAL A 212 -2.08 -23.68 16.11
CA VAL A 212 -1.02 -22.74 16.52
C VAL A 212 -1.48 -21.73 17.59
N GLY A 213 -2.75 -21.28 17.54
CA GLY A 213 -3.29 -20.35 18.53
C GLY A 213 -3.44 -20.99 19.90
N GLU A 214 -3.96 -22.22 19.94
CA GLU A 214 -4.09 -23.04 21.16
C GLU A 214 -2.71 -23.37 21.76
N ARG A 215 -1.75 -23.75 20.92
CA ARG A 215 -0.36 -24.01 21.35
C ARG A 215 0.35 -22.77 21.85
N ALA A 216 0.09 -21.60 21.26
CA ALA A 216 0.65 -20.33 21.73
C ALA A 216 0.10 -19.95 23.11
N LEU A 217 -1.19 -20.22 23.36
CA LEU A 217 -1.81 -20.08 24.68
C LEU A 217 -1.24 -21.07 25.69
N ALA A 218 -1.15 -22.36 25.34
CA ALA A 218 -0.61 -23.40 26.21
C ALA A 218 0.85 -23.12 26.60
N PHE A 219 1.70 -22.73 25.66
CA PHE A 219 3.06 -22.28 25.94
C PHE A 219 3.09 -21.10 26.93
N ALA A 220 2.27 -20.08 26.68
CA ALA A 220 2.25 -18.91 27.56
C ALA A 220 1.73 -19.24 28.97
N ASP A 221 0.80 -20.18 29.08
CA ASP A 221 0.26 -20.70 30.34
C ASP A 221 1.32 -21.50 31.11
N ALA A 222 2.05 -22.39 30.44
CA ALA A 222 3.16 -23.14 31.04
C ALA A 222 4.28 -22.21 31.53
N VAL A 223 4.65 -21.19 30.73
CA VAL A 223 5.63 -20.17 31.14
C VAL A 223 5.12 -19.35 32.32
N LEU A 224 3.85 -19.00 32.34
CA LEU A 224 3.28 -18.23 33.43
C LEU A 224 3.28 -19.03 34.74
N GLU A 225 2.87 -20.30 34.69
CA GLU A 225 2.89 -21.22 35.84
C GLU A 225 4.31 -21.41 36.39
N PHE A 226 5.26 -21.69 35.50
CA PHE A 226 6.67 -21.80 35.84
C PHE A 226 7.21 -20.54 36.51
N LEU A 227 6.97 -19.36 35.94
CA LEU A 227 7.49 -18.13 36.53
C LEU A 227 6.79 -17.74 37.84
N GLU A 228 5.53 -18.11 38.03
CA GLU A 228 4.81 -17.91 39.30
C GLU A 228 5.31 -18.86 40.39
N HIS A 229 5.73 -20.07 40.02
CA HIS A 229 6.37 -21.01 40.93
C HIS A 229 7.67 -20.43 41.50
N HIS A 230 8.48 -19.77 40.67
CA HIS A 230 9.79 -19.23 41.07
C HIS A 230 9.76 -17.82 41.69
N HIS A 231 8.89 -16.93 41.20
CA HIS A 231 8.89 -15.52 41.61
C HIS A 231 7.67 -15.12 42.45
N GLY A 232 6.80 -16.09 42.77
CA GLY A 232 5.56 -15.86 43.49
C GLY A 232 4.42 -15.32 42.61
N PRO A 233 3.25 -15.04 43.20
CA PRO A 233 2.06 -14.68 42.46
C PRO A 233 2.21 -13.31 41.79
N ALA A 234 1.55 -13.16 40.63
CA ALA A 234 1.47 -11.85 39.98
C ALA A 234 0.77 -10.80 40.87
N ALA A 235 1.14 -9.54 40.68
CA ALA A 235 0.49 -8.41 41.34
C ALA A 235 -1.02 -8.38 41.02
N VAL A 236 -1.83 -7.94 42.00
CA VAL A 236 -3.30 -7.89 41.90
C VAL A 236 -3.77 -6.80 40.93
N GLU A 237 -2.99 -5.71 40.78
CA GLU A 237 -3.34 -4.62 39.87
C GLU A 237 -3.39 -5.11 38.42
N VAL A 238 -4.51 -4.83 37.74
CA VAL A 238 -4.69 -5.14 36.33
C VAL A 238 -4.03 -4.03 35.49
N PRO A 239 -2.89 -4.29 34.82
CA PRO A 239 -2.25 -3.29 33.99
C PRO A 239 -3.12 -2.94 32.78
N ARG A 240 -3.06 -1.67 32.34
CA ARG A 240 -3.79 -1.21 31.16
C ARG A 240 -3.42 -2.06 29.91
N PRO A 241 -4.40 -2.44 29.08
CA PRO A 241 -4.15 -3.17 27.84
C PRO A 241 -3.27 -2.35 26.89
N ARG A 242 -2.37 -3.03 26.17
CA ARG A 242 -1.40 -2.44 25.24
C ARG A 242 -1.49 -3.09 23.86
N GLY A 243 -0.91 -2.45 22.84
CA GLY A 243 -0.81 -3.04 21.49
C GLY A 243 -2.18 -3.26 20.85
N ALA A 244 -2.39 -4.46 20.31
CA ALA A 244 -3.67 -4.88 19.74
C ALA A 244 -4.80 -4.97 20.79
N ALA A 245 -4.47 -5.38 22.02
CA ALA A 245 -5.45 -5.59 23.09
C ALA A 245 -6.27 -4.34 23.46
N ARG A 246 -5.72 -3.13 23.26
CA ARG A 246 -6.44 -1.87 23.53
C ARG A 246 -7.60 -1.59 22.57
N TRP A 247 -7.65 -2.34 21.47
CA TRP A 247 -8.63 -2.16 20.40
C TRP A 247 -9.72 -3.23 20.39
N ILE A 248 -9.63 -4.22 21.28
CA ILE A 248 -10.70 -5.21 21.49
C ILE A 248 -11.96 -4.44 21.93
N GLY A 249 -13.09 -4.71 21.28
CA GLY A 249 -14.36 -4.00 21.49
C GLY A 249 -14.46 -2.62 20.83
N ARG A 250 -13.37 -2.15 20.18
CA ARG A 250 -13.33 -0.87 19.43
C ARG A 250 -13.08 -1.13 17.94
N GLU A 251 -13.55 -2.27 17.42
CA GLU A 251 -13.29 -2.68 16.04
C GLU A 251 -13.84 -1.66 15.04
N ASP A 252 -14.95 -0.99 15.35
CA ASP A 252 -15.58 0.00 14.47
C ASP A 252 -14.69 1.22 14.21
N GLU A 253 -13.84 1.58 15.16
CA GLU A 253 -12.87 2.66 14.97
C GLU A 253 -11.72 2.25 14.03
N LEU A 254 -11.51 0.93 13.92
CA LEU A 254 -10.54 0.31 13.03
C LEU A 254 -11.12 0.02 11.65
N VAL A 255 -12.41 -0.29 11.55
CA VAL A 255 -13.13 -0.42 10.28
C VAL A 255 -13.05 0.92 9.56
N SER A 256 -12.40 0.93 8.39
CA SER A 256 -12.57 2.05 7.48
C SER A 256 -14.00 1.95 6.96
N TYR A 257 -14.94 2.70 7.54
CA TYR A 257 -16.28 2.79 6.98
C TYR A 257 -16.16 3.34 5.55
N ARG A 258 -16.19 2.44 4.58
CA ARG A 258 -16.41 2.77 3.17
C ARG A 258 -17.86 2.39 2.91
N PRO A 259 -18.77 3.36 2.75
CA PRO A 259 -20.10 3.02 2.27
C PRO A 259 -19.96 2.24 0.96
N PRO A 260 -20.73 1.18 0.74
CA PRO A 260 -20.72 0.52 -0.56
C PRO A 260 -21.15 1.51 -1.64
N TRP A 261 -20.59 1.37 -2.85
CA TRP A 261 -21.10 2.10 -4.00
C TRP A 261 -22.60 1.80 -4.16
N PRO A 262 -23.43 2.82 -4.38
CA PRO A 262 -24.86 2.60 -4.58
C PRO A 262 -25.08 1.70 -5.79
N ARG A 263 -25.86 0.63 -5.63
CA ARG A 263 -26.21 -0.30 -6.73
C ARG A 263 -27.01 0.39 -7.84
N LYS A 264 -27.73 1.47 -7.52
CA LYS A 264 -28.43 2.34 -8.46
C LYS A 264 -28.13 3.78 -8.09
N LEU A 265 -27.59 4.55 -9.03
CA LEU A 265 -27.37 5.98 -8.85
C LEU A 265 -28.70 6.71 -8.99
N ARG A 266 -29.05 7.53 -7.98
CA ARG A 266 -30.14 8.51 -8.13
C ARG A 266 -29.71 9.61 -9.12
N PRO A 267 -30.65 10.34 -9.75
CA PRO A 267 -30.32 11.41 -10.68
C PRO A 267 -29.33 12.45 -10.09
N GLU A 268 -29.51 12.83 -8.82
CA GLU A 268 -28.66 13.81 -8.14
C GLU A 268 -27.24 13.27 -7.90
N GLN A 269 -27.15 11.97 -7.63
CA GLN A 269 -25.89 11.24 -7.46
C GLN A 269 -25.16 11.07 -8.81
N ALA A 270 -25.90 10.85 -9.90
CA ALA A 270 -25.36 10.79 -11.25
C ALA A 270 -24.75 12.14 -11.65
N VAL A 271 -25.41 13.27 -11.35
CA VAL A 271 -24.86 14.62 -11.57
C VAL A 271 -23.50 14.79 -10.89
N THR A 272 -23.36 14.28 -9.67
CA THR A 272 -22.07 14.33 -8.95
C THR A 272 -21.00 13.45 -9.56
N MET A 273 -21.33 12.24 -9.99
CA MET A 273 -20.37 11.40 -10.70
C MET A 273 -19.92 12.00 -12.03
N VAL A 274 -20.86 12.55 -12.81
CA VAL A 274 -20.57 13.20 -14.09
C VAL A 274 -19.69 14.43 -13.87
N GLY A 275 -20.06 15.33 -12.94
CA GLY A 275 -19.29 16.54 -12.66
C GLY A 275 -17.88 16.25 -12.16
N LEU A 276 -17.71 15.30 -11.23
CA LEU A 276 -16.38 14.89 -10.76
C LEU A 276 -15.55 14.22 -11.86
N SER A 277 -16.18 13.42 -12.73
CA SER A 277 -15.49 12.78 -13.86
C SER A 277 -15.06 13.80 -14.90
N MET A 278 -15.92 14.79 -15.22
CA MET A 278 -15.57 15.92 -16.10
C MET A 278 -14.38 16.70 -15.54
N LEU A 279 -14.37 17.01 -14.23
CA LEU A 279 -13.24 17.70 -13.61
C LEU A 279 -11.96 16.86 -13.66
N GLY A 280 -12.05 15.56 -13.37
CA GLY A 280 -10.92 14.64 -13.49
C GLY A 280 -10.33 14.59 -14.90
N LEU A 281 -11.19 14.56 -15.92
CA LEU A 281 -10.79 14.61 -17.33
C LEU A 281 -10.18 15.97 -17.70
N ALA A 282 -10.76 17.08 -17.24
CA ALA A 282 -10.24 18.42 -17.49
C ALA A 282 -8.83 18.59 -16.91
N LEU A 283 -8.61 18.14 -15.68
CA LEU A 283 -7.28 18.17 -15.05
C LEU A 283 -6.28 17.23 -15.73
N ALA A 284 -6.73 16.03 -16.16
CA ALA A 284 -5.88 15.09 -16.89
C ALA A 284 -5.52 15.56 -18.31
N ALA A 285 -6.30 16.49 -18.89
CA ALA A 285 -6.01 17.09 -20.18
C ALA A 285 -4.91 18.16 -20.11
N VAL A 286 -4.66 18.78 -18.94
CA VAL A 286 -3.66 19.86 -18.80
C VAL A 286 -2.25 19.41 -19.23
N PRO A 287 -1.70 18.27 -18.77
CA PRO A 287 -0.39 17.80 -19.23
C PRO A 287 -0.35 17.55 -20.75
N TRP A 288 -1.48 17.10 -21.33
CA TRP A 288 -1.58 16.86 -22.77
C TRP A 288 -1.53 18.17 -23.56
N THR A 289 -2.29 19.18 -23.13
CA THR A 289 -2.30 20.52 -23.75
C THR A 289 -0.91 21.16 -23.69
N ILE A 290 -0.21 21.04 -22.56
CA ILE A 290 1.17 21.50 -22.41
C ILE A 290 2.09 20.75 -23.37
N ALA A 291 2.06 19.41 -23.35
CA ALA A 291 2.96 18.60 -24.16
C ALA A 291 2.72 18.76 -25.67
N TYR A 292 1.50 19.07 -26.09
CA TYR A 292 1.17 19.43 -27.46
C TYR A 292 1.75 20.78 -27.87
N LYS A 293 1.54 21.81 -27.05
CA LYS A 293 2.03 23.17 -27.36
C LYS A 293 3.54 23.31 -27.23
N SER A 294 4.19 22.54 -26.34
CA SER A 294 5.64 22.55 -26.16
C SER A 294 6.42 21.63 -27.11
N ARG A 295 5.75 20.98 -28.08
CA ARG A 295 6.31 19.90 -28.93
C ARG A 295 6.93 18.70 -28.18
N PHE A 296 6.85 18.67 -26.85
CA PHE A 296 7.30 17.54 -26.03
C PHE A 296 6.61 16.21 -26.41
N LEU A 297 5.38 16.28 -26.94
CA LEU A 297 4.70 15.10 -27.52
C LEU A 297 5.48 14.49 -28.69
N VAL A 298 6.11 15.30 -29.53
CA VAL A 298 6.87 14.86 -30.71
C VAL A 298 8.25 14.35 -30.31
N GLU A 299 8.93 15.07 -29.42
CA GLU A 299 10.28 14.71 -28.96
C GLU A 299 10.27 13.50 -28.00
N HIS A 300 9.24 13.39 -27.16
CA HIS A 300 9.13 12.40 -26.10
C HIS A 300 7.72 11.78 -26.00
N PRO A 301 7.27 11.05 -27.05
CA PRO A 301 5.91 10.52 -27.12
C PRO A 301 5.61 9.52 -25.99
N LYS A 302 6.58 8.65 -25.64
CA LYS A 302 6.41 7.64 -24.59
C LYS A 302 6.22 8.26 -23.20
N LEU A 303 7.02 9.27 -22.86
CA LEU A 303 6.93 9.96 -21.58
C LEU A 303 5.61 10.73 -21.46
N SER A 304 5.17 11.35 -22.56
CA SER A 304 3.90 12.07 -22.61
C SER A 304 2.70 11.16 -22.37
N VAL A 305 2.67 9.97 -23.00
CA VAL A 305 1.62 8.96 -22.78
C VAL A 305 1.64 8.45 -21.33
N LEU A 306 2.82 8.19 -20.76
CA LEU A 306 2.95 7.76 -19.36
C LEU A 306 2.47 8.84 -18.38
N ALA A 307 2.84 10.10 -18.60
CA ALA A 307 2.40 11.23 -17.78
C ALA A 307 0.86 11.40 -17.84
N TRP A 308 0.28 11.27 -19.03
CA TRP A 308 -1.17 11.32 -19.22
C TRP A 308 -1.88 10.13 -18.54
N ALA A 309 -1.37 8.92 -18.70
CA ALA A 309 -1.90 7.73 -18.03
C ALA A 309 -1.83 7.84 -16.50
N ALA A 310 -0.72 8.38 -15.96
CA ALA A 310 -0.57 8.65 -14.54
C ALA A 310 -1.58 9.71 -14.05
N ALA A 311 -1.77 10.79 -14.81
CA ALA A 311 -2.75 11.83 -14.48
C ALA A 311 -4.19 11.26 -14.46
N ILE A 312 -4.56 10.43 -15.43
CA ILE A 312 -5.86 9.73 -15.45
C ILE A 312 -6.01 8.81 -14.23
N ALA A 313 -4.99 8.02 -13.91
CA ALA A 313 -5.04 7.10 -12.78
C ALA A 313 -5.22 7.85 -11.44
N ILE A 314 -4.52 8.98 -11.28
CA ILE A 314 -4.66 9.87 -10.11
C ILE A 314 -6.06 10.49 -10.05
N ALA A 315 -6.56 10.99 -11.19
CA ALA A 315 -7.90 11.55 -11.28
C ALA A 315 -8.98 10.51 -10.95
N ALA A 316 -8.89 9.31 -11.51
CA ALA A 316 -9.81 8.21 -11.24
C ALA A 316 -9.78 7.79 -9.76
N ALA A 317 -8.59 7.72 -9.15
CA ALA A 317 -8.45 7.43 -7.73
C ALA A 317 -9.05 8.54 -6.85
N ALA A 318 -8.89 9.80 -7.24
CA ALA A 318 -9.48 10.94 -6.55
C ALA A 318 -11.01 10.93 -6.65
N VAL A 319 -11.57 10.71 -7.85
CA VAL A 319 -13.03 10.59 -8.08
C VAL A 319 -13.58 9.42 -7.28
N ALA A 320 -12.92 8.26 -7.29
CA ALA A 320 -13.34 7.11 -6.52
C ALA A 320 -13.40 7.42 -5.02
N ARG A 321 -12.42 8.16 -4.50
CA ARG A 321 -12.33 8.50 -3.06
C ARG A 321 -13.29 9.61 -2.64
N ILE A 322 -13.42 10.65 -3.44
CA ILE A 322 -14.22 11.85 -3.13
C ILE A 322 -15.69 11.62 -3.48
N GLY A 323 -15.96 10.98 -4.63
CA GLY A 323 -17.31 10.65 -5.09
C GLY A 323 -18.07 9.82 -4.05
N LEU A 324 -17.42 8.81 -3.46
CA LEU A 324 -18.01 8.00 -2.39
C LEU A 324 -18.54 8.81 -1.20
N ARG A 325 -17.88 9.92 -0.82
CA ARG A 325 -18.34 10.81 0.26
C ARG A 325 -19.43 11.76 -0.22
N ALA A 326 -19.27 12.33 -1.41
CA ALA A 326 -20.22 13.26 -1.99
C ALA A 326 -21.59 12.61 -2.26
N LEU A 327 -21.59 11.32 -2.60
CA LEU A 327 -22.80 10.51 -2.84
C LEU A 327 -23.63 10.24 -1.58
N GLN A 328 -23.08 10.49 -0.37
CA GLN A 328 -23.79 10.30 0.90
C GLN A 328 -24.64 11.50 1.31
N LEU A 329 -24.52 12.63 0.62
CA LEU A 329 -25.32 13.81 0.93
C LEU A 329 -26.80 13.54 0.62
N PRO A 330 -27.74 14.00 1.47
CA PRO A 330 -29.16 13.76 1.27
C PRO A 330 -29.78 14.68 0.21
N GLY A 331 -30.70 14.12 -0.57
CA GLY A 331 -31.58 14.86 -1.49
C GLY A 331 -30.83 15.70 -2.54
N ARG A 332 -31.34 16.91 -2.81
CA ARG A 332 -30.75 17.83 -3.79
C ARG A 332 -29.34 18.30 -3.43
N GLY A 333 -28.95 18.22 -2.15
CA GLY A 333 -27.59 18.50 -1.69
C GLY A 333 -26.54 17.55 -2.27
N ALA A 334 -26.96 16.36 -2.72
CA ALA A 334 -26.08 15.39 -3.38
C ALA A 334 -25.55 15.85 -4.73
N ALA A 335 -26.24 16.77 -5.42
CA ALA A 335 -25.85 17.25 -6.75
C ALA A 335 -24.87 18.43 -6.70
N ALA A 336 -24.84 19.18 -5.60
CA ALA A 336 -24.04 20.41 -5.48
C ALA A 336 -22.54 20.20 -5.74
N PRO A 337 -21.88 19.15 -5.19
CA PRO A 337 -20.48 18.86 -5.49
C PRO A 337 -20.24 18.61 -6.99
N GLY A 338 -21.19 17.92 -7.64
CA GLY A 338 -21.18 17.70 -9.09
C GLY A 338 -21.24 18.97 -9.90
N VAL A 339 -22.19 19.84 -9.58
CA VAL A 339 -22.36 21.11 -10.29
C VAL A 339 -21.12 21.98 -10.13
N VAL A 340 -20.59 22.10 -8.91
CA VAL A 340 -19.35 22.85 -8.64
C VAL A 340 -18.18 22.26 -9.42
N ALA A 341 -18.03 20.94 -9.42
CA ALA A 341 -16.98 20.26 -10.17
C ALA A 341 -17.13 20.46 -11.69
N ALA A 342 -18.35 20.43 -12.22
CA ALA A 342 -18.61 20.67 -13.64
C ALA A 342 -18.28 22.12 -14.04
N VAL A 343 -18.67 23.11 -13.22
CA VAL A 343 -18.30 24.52 -13.44
C VAL A 343 -16.79 24.69 -13.42
N ALA A 344 -16.11 24.10 -12.43
CA ALA A 344 -14.65 24.11 -12.34
C ALA A 344 -14.01 23.44 -13.58
N ALA A 345 -14.56 22.34 -14.08
CA ALA A 345 -14.07 21.67 -15.28
C ALA A 345 -14.16 22.57 -16.52
N VAL A 346 -15.28 23.27 -16.70
CA VAL A 346 -15.46 24.24 -17.78
C VAL A 346 -14.44 25.37 -17.67
N ILE A 347 -14.23 25.93 -16.46
CA ILE A 347 -13.21 26.96 -16.24
C ILE A 347 -11.83 26.44 -16.61
N VAL A 348 -11.45 25.24 -16.17
CA VAL A 348 -10.16 24.63 -16.51
C VAL A 348 -10.00 24.50 -18.03
N TRP A 349 -11.01 24.02 -18.74
CA TRP A 349 -10.95 23.89 -20.21
C TRP A 349 -10.82 25.23 -20.93
N GLN A 350 -11.52 26.27 -20.46
CA GLN A 350 -11.46 27.61 -21.06
C GLN A 350 -10.13 28.32 -20.77
N VAL A 351 -9.58 28.14 -19.57
CA VAL A 351 -8.38 28.87 -19.12
C VAL A 351 -7.08 28.17 -19.52
N GLN A 352 -7.07 26.83 -19.64
CA GLN A 352 -5.82 26.11 -19.92
C GLN A 352 -5.18 26.50 -21.26
N GLY A 353 -5.97 26.75 -22.31
CA GLY A 353 -5.44 27.13 -23.62
C GLY A 353 -4.71 28.47 -23.57
N PRO A 354 -5.39 29.57 -23.18
CA PRO A 354 -4.78 30.89 -23.06
C PRO A 354 -3.57 30.93 -22.12
N VAL A 355 -3.63 30.22 -20.99
CA VAL A 355 -2.49 30.16 -20.05
C VAL A 355 -1.31 29.44 -20.69
N VAL A 356 -1.53 28.31 -21.35
CA VAL A 356 -0.46 27.59 -22.03
C VAL A 356 0.11 28.42 -23.19
N GLU A 357 -0.71 29.13 -23.96
CA GLU A 357 -0.28 30.03 -25.05
C GLU A 357 0.47 31.28 -24.55
N HIS A 358 0.22 31.71 -23.32
CA HIS A 358 1.02 32.75 -22.69
C HIS A 358 2.47 32.28 -22.46
N PHE A 359 2.66 31.04 -21.97
CA PHE A 359 3.98 30.49 -21.65
C PHE A 359 4.69 29.83 -22.84
N TYR A 360 3.95 29.25 -23.79
CA TYR A 360 4.44 28.57 -24.99
C TYR A 360 3.88 29.25 -26.24
N PRO A 361 4.36 30.45 -26.59
CA PRO A 361 4.03 31.10 -27.87
C PRO A 361 4.40 30.16 -29.03
N GLY A 362 3.52 30.08 -30.03
CA GLY A 362 3.55 29.01 -31.03
C GLY A 362 4.69 29.13 -32.04
N ASP A 363 5.20 30.34 -32.26
CA ASP A 363 6.24 30.64 -33.24
C ASP A 363 7.33 31.57 -32.66
N ALA A 364 8.56 31.45 -33.14
CA ALA A 364 9.65 32.36 -32.83
C ALA A 364 9.33 33.80 -33.25
N TYR A 365 8.56 33.99 -34.33
CA TYR A 365 8.10 35.32 -34.73
C TYR A 365 7.11 35.94 -33.72
N GLU A 366 6.21 35.14 -33.15
CA GLU A 366 5.30 35.60 -32.09
C GLU A 366 6.07 36.00 -30.81
N ARG A 367 7.17 35.32 -30.50
CA ARG A 367 8.09 35.73 -29.42
C ARG A 367 8.78 37.06 -29.72
N PHE A 368 9.25 37.25 -30.94
CA PHE A 368 9.85 38.51 -31.37
C PHE A 368 8.86 39.67 -31.22
N GLN A 369 7.60 39.45 -31.61
CA GLN A 369 6.51 40.42 -31.43
C GLN A 369 6.36 40.84 -29.97
N ARG A 370 6.12 39.87 -29.08
CA ARG A 370 5.92 40.14 -27.65
C ARG A 370 7.14 40.75 -26.97
N GLN A 371 8.35 40.35 -27.36
CA GLN A 371 9.59 40.77 -26.68
C GLN A 371 10.11 42.13 -27.18
N TYR A 372 9.95 42.44 -28.46
CA TYR A 372 10.59 43.60 -29.07
C TYR A 372 9.60 44.54 -29.77
N THR A 373 8.69 43.98 -30.58
CA THR A 373 7.84 44.77 -31.48
C THR A 373 6.67 45.45 -30.78
N ASP A 374 6.12 44.84 -29.72
CA ASP A 374 5.09 45.45 -28.86
C ASP A 374 5.69 46.43 -27.84
N GLY A 375 7.01 46.51 -27.75
CA GLY A 375 7.76 47.34 -26.82
C GLY A 375 8.68 48.34 -27.53
N CYS A 376 9.98 48.11 -27.41
CA CYS A 376 11.02 49.05 -27.81
C CYS A 376 11.16 49.27 -29.33
N LEU A 377 10.80 48.28 -30.17
CA LEU A 377 10.86 48.39 -31.64
C LEU A 377 9.55 48.88 -32.29
N ALA A 378 8.52 49.18 -31.50
CA ALA A 378 7.17 49.52 -32.00
C ALA A 378 7.14 50.73 -32.94
N ALA A 379 8.00 51.72 -32.71
CA ALA A 379 8.09 52.96 -33.50
C ALA A 379 9.17 52.92 -34.60
N GLY A 380 9.88 51.79 -34.75
CA GLY A 380 11.02 51.66 -35.64
C GLY A 380 10.71 50.99 -36.98
N PRO A 381 11.73 50.84 -37.85
CA PRO A 381 11.62 50.12 -39.13
C PRO A 381 11.37 48.61 -38.94
N TYR A 382 11.44 48.12 -37.70
CA TYR A 382 11.24 46.71 -37.35
C TYR A 382 9.81 46.36 -36.89
N ARG A 383 8.84 47.27 -37.10
CA ARG A 383 7.43 47.03 -36.79
C ARG A 383 6.80 45.95 -37.67
N ILE A 384 5.70 45.35 -37.21
CA ILE A 384 5.09 44.14 -37.78
C ILE A 384 4.75 44.22 -39.28
N ASP A 385 4.32 45.39 -39.76
CA ASP A 385 3.96 45.66 -41.16
C ASP A 385 5.15 46.05 -42.04
N ALA A 386 6.34 46.22 -41.44
CA ALA A 386 7.54 46.72 -42.09
C ALA A 386 8.68 45.70 -42.13
N VAL A 387 8.43 44.43 -41.79
CA VAL A 387 9.46 43.38 -41.74
C VAL A 387 9.06 42.12 -42.50
N GLN A 388 10.07 41.45 -43.05
CA GLN A 388 10.01 40.07 -43.53
C GLN A 388 10.83 39.21 -42.58
N SER A 389 10.25 38.13 -42.05
CA SER A 389 10.92 37.22 -41.14
C SER A 389 10.92 35.79 -41.66
N HIS A 390 12.01 35.08 -41.43
CA HIS A 390 12.09 33.62 -41.61
C HIS A 390 13.03 33.03 -40.56
N ILE A 391 12.96 31.71 -40.39
CA ILE A 391 13.83 30.95 -39.49
C ILE A 391 14.87 30.21 -40.34
N GLU A 392 16.15 30.40 -40.03
CA GLU A 392 17.28 29.72 -40.65
C GLU A 392 18.17 29.17 -39.53
N ASP A 393 18.39 27.85 -39.47
CA ASP A 393 19.26 27.19 -38.48
C ASP A 393 19.01 27.60 -37.01
N GLU A 394 17.76 27.55 -36.55
CA GLU A 394 17.34 28.03 -35.21
C GLU A 394 17.62 29.53 -34.95
N VAL A 395 17.78 30.33 -36.00
CA VAL A 395 17.91 31.79 -35.93
C VAL A 395 16.72 32.45 -36.60
N LEU A 396 16.06 33.33 -35.87
CA LEU A 396 15.05 34.22 -36.44
C LEU A 396 15.77 35.38 -37.13
N VAL A 397 15.61 35.43 -38.44
CA VAL A 397 16.15 36.48 -39.30
C VAL A 397 15.03 37.46 -39.59
N VAL A 398 15.14 38.69 -39.08
CA VAL A 398 14.15 39.76 -39.31
C VAL A 398 14.77 40.83 -40.22
N ARG A 399 14.23 40.97 -41.42
CA ARG A 399 14.67 41.93 -42.44
C ARG A 399 13.65 43.06 -42.57
N PRO A 400 14.01 44.32 -42.28
CA PRO A 400 13.12 45.45 -42.49
C PRO A 400 13.02 45.81 -43.98
N ILE A 401 11.84 46.24 -44.41
CA ILE A 401 11.55 46.64 -45.80
C ILE A 401 12.30 47.93 -46.18
N SER A 402 12.62 48.78 -45.20
CA SER A 402 13.39 50.01 -45.36
C SER A 402 14.84 49.80 -45.83
N GLY A 403 15.35 48.56 -45.74
CA GLY A 403 16.76 48.25 -46.02
C GLY A 403 17.70 48.47 -44.84
N ASP A 404 17.16 48.73 -43.64
CA ASP A 404 17.92 48.77 -42.39
C ASP A 404 18.59 47.42 -42.05
N PRO A 405 19.55 47.38 -41.09
CA PRO A 405 20.29 46.17 -40.75
C PRO A 405 19.39 44.97 -40.39
N VAL A 406 19.78 43.77 -40.82
CA VAL A 406 19.03 42.55 -40.52
C VAL A 406 19.27 42.13 -39.06
N LEU A 407 18.19 41.84 -38.31
CA LEU A 407 18.29 41.30 -36.95
C LEU A 407 18.42 39.77 -37.00
N ARG A 408 19.40 39.24 -36.27
CA ARG A 408 19.63 37.79 -36.08
C ARG A 408 19.45 37.45 -34.61
N LEU A 409 18.34 36.77 -34.31
CA LEU A 409 17.90 36.47 -32.96
C LEU A 409 17.82 34.96 -32.72
N GLY A 410 18.39 34.46 -31.64
CA GLY A 410 18.33 33.03 -31.31
C GLY A 410 18.34 32.75 -29.80
N PRO A 411 17.93 31.53 -29.38
CA PRO A 411 17.48 30.42 -30.23
C PRO A 411 15.99 30.54 -30.63
N ALA A 412 15.75 30.56 -31.94
CA ALA A 412 14.43 30.60 -32.58
C ALA A 412 13.84 29.20 -32.80
N ARG A 413 13.95 28.33 -31.79
CA ARG A 413 13.31 27.01 -31.81
C ARG A 413 11.79 27.14 -31.85
N GLU A 414 11.13 26.33 -32.68
CA GLU A 414 9.67 26.21 -32.65
C GLU A 414 9.23 25.76 -31.24
N ALA A 415 8.24 26.44 -30.65
CA ALA A 415 7.76 26.21 -29.28
C ALA A 415 8.79 26.42 -28.13
N GLY A 416 9.91 27.11 -28.40
CA GLY A 416 10.89 27.46 -27.36
C GLY A 416 10.35 28.50 -26.37
N THR A 417 10.73 28.38 -25.09
CA THR A 417 10.42 29.37 -24.03
C THR A 417 11.58 30.35 -23.78
N ASP A 418 12.76 30.07 -24.35
CA ASP A 418 13.94 30.91 -24.18
C ASP A 418 13.72 32.30 -24.79
N PRO A 419 14.21 33.37 -24.13
CA PRO A 419 14.18 34.70 -24.71
C PRO A 419 15.06 34.71 -25.96
N LEU A 420 14.58 35.38 -27.01
CA LEU A 420 15.38 35.63 -28.20
C LEU A 420 16.52 36.56 -27.81
N ARG A 421 17.76 36.20 -28.14
CA ARG A 421 18.95 37.00 -27.83
C ARG A 421 19.67 37.40 -29.13
N PRO A 422 20.33 38.57 -29.15
CA PRO A 422 21.15 38.98 -30.29
C PRO A 422 22.33 38.02 -30.47
N LEU A 423 22.47 37.47 -31.67
CA LEU A 423 23.56 36.53 -32.00
C LEU A 423 24.81 37.24 -32.54
N ASP A 424 24.67 38.44 -33.07
CA ASP A 424 25.77 39.23 -33.63
C ASP A 424 25.82 40.65 -33.04
N ARG A 425 26.94 41.33 -33.28
CA ARG A 425 27.19 42.69 -32.78
C ARG A 425 26.26 43.70 -33.43
N SER A 426 25.93 43.52 -34.72
CA SER A 426 24.98 44.37 -35.45
C SER A 426 23.60 44.38 -34.82
N THR A 427 23.03 43.20 -34.52
CA THR A 427 21.72 43.08 -33.86
C THR A 427 21.77 43.74 -32.49
N ARG A 428 22.84 43.53 -31.71
CA ARG A 428 22.99 44.16 -30.40
C ARG A 428 22.99 45.68 -30.49
N THR A 429 23.76 46.26 -31.41
CA THR A 429 23.83 47.72 -31.59
C THR A 429 22.48 48.31 -32.00
N VAL A 430 21.73 47.61 -32.86
CA VAL A 430 20.38 48.05 -33.22
C VAL A 430 19.43 47.98 -32.01
N LEU A 431 19.44 46.87 -31.27
CA LEU A 431 18.59 46.74 -30.07
C LEU A 431 18.91 47.84 -29.04
N GLU A 432 20.19 48.07 -28.75
CA GLU A 432 20.65 49.13 -27.84
C GLU A 432 20.21 50.53 -28.30
N GLN A 433 20.24 50.80 -29.61
CA GLN A 433 19.80 52.08 -30.20
C GLN A 433 18.31 52.35 -29.92
N TYR A 434 17.48 51.31 -29.91
CA TYR A 434 16.05 51.43 -29.63
C TYR A 434 15.70 51.21 -28.15
N GLY A 435 16.69 51.06 -27.26
CA GLY A 435 16.47 50.82 -25.84
C GLY A 435 15.92 49.42 -25.52
N CYS A 436 16.20 48.46 -26.40
CA CYS A 436 16.10 47.03 -26.17
C CYS A 436 17.48 46.47 -25.73
#